data_AF-A0A166RU99-F1
#
_entry.id   AF-A0A166RU99-F1
#
_cell.length_a   1.000
_cell.length_b   1.000
_cell.length_c   1.000
_cell.angle_alpha   90.00
_cell.angle_beta   90.00
_cell.angle_gamma   90.00
#
_symmetry.space_group_name_H-M   'P 1'
#
loop_
_entity.id
_entity.type
_entity.pdbx_description
1 polymer ?
#
loop_
_entity_poly.entity_id
_entity_poly.type
_entity_poly.pdbx_seq_one_letter_code
_entity_poly.pdbx_strand_id
1 'polypeptide(L)' 'SIQLLAVDKLTATAIPVDKIVLGRRYGISDWLPGAYEAVCTRADPLTVEEGMKLGVEDIIKISAARQ' A
#
# COMPACT_ATOMS: atom_id res chain seq x y z
N SER A 1 -0.47 -12.11 20.70
CA SER A 1 -0.45 -10.68 21.07
C SER A 1 -1.55 -9.95 20.31
N ILE A 2 -2.14 -8.89 20.88
CA ILE A 2 -3.19 -8.08 20.22
C ILE A 2 -2.67 -7.50 18.89
N GLN A 3 -1.39 -7.10 18.85
CA GLN A 3 -0.77 -6.59 17.62
C GLN A 3 -0.80 -7.61 16.48
N LEU A 4 -0.42 -8.86 16.75
CA LEU A 4 -0.40 -9.91 15.72
C LEU A 4 -1.80 -10.13 15.13
N LEU A 5 -2.82 -10.20 15.99
CA LEU A 5 -4.21 -10.37 15.55
C LEU A 5 -4.71 -9.17 14.73
N ALA A 6 -4.27 -7.95 15.06
CA ALA A 6 -4.60 -6.76 14.28
C ALA A 6 -3.95 -6.76 12.90
N VAL A 7 -2.66 -7.15 12.82
CA VAL A 7 -1.94 -7.31 11.55
C VAL A 7 -2.59 -8.38 10.69
N ASP A 8 -2.95 -9.55 11.24
CA ASP A 8 -3.62 -10.61 10.49
C ASP A 8 -4.96 -10.16 9.91
N LYS A 9 -5.79 -9.48 10.71
CA LYS A 9 -7.08 -8.94 10.25
C LYS A 9 -6.90 -7.92 9.13
N LEU A 10 -5.98 -6.98 9.29
CA LEU A 10 -5.70 -5.96 8.27
C LEU A 10 -5.08 -6.56 7.01
N THR A 11 -4.27 -7.62 7.13
CA THR A 11 -3.73 -8.34 5.97
C THR A 11 -4.86 -8.88 5.10
N ALA A 12 -5.93 -9.39 5.71
CA ALA A 12 -7.08 -9.96 5.00
C ALA A 12 -8.03 -8.91 4.39
N THR A 13 -8.12 -7.70 4.96
CA THR A 13 -9.18 -6.74 4.59
C THR A 13 -8.69 -5.42 4.00
N ALA A 14 -7.44 -5.02 4.25
CA ALA A 14 -6.94 -3.74 3.79
C ALA A 14 -6.72 -3.73 2.27
N ILE A 15 -7.13 -2.63 1.63
CA ILE A 15 -6.86 -2.39 0.22
C ILE A 15 -5.35 -2.13 0.01
N PRO A 16 -4.81 -2.36 -1.21
CA PRO A 16 -3.38 -2.24 -1.47
C PRO A 16 -2.77 -0.89 -1.05
N VAL A 17 -3.45 0.23 -1.32
CA VAL A 17 -2.98 1.57 -0.92
C VAL A 17 -2.85 1.70 0.60
N ASP A 18 -3.85 1.25 1.35
CA ASP A 18 -3.79 1.29 2.81
C ASP A 18 -2.72 0.34 3.35
N LYS A 19 -2.44 -0.79 2.69
CA LYS A 19 -1.32 -1.67 3.04
C LYS A 19 0.04 -1.00 2.87
N ILE A 20 0.23 -0.18 1.84
CA ILE A 20 1.48 0.60 1.67
C ILE A 20 1.64 1.60 2.83
N VAL A 21 0.59 2.36 3.12
CA VAL A 21 0.62 3.42 4.15
C VAL A 21 0.81 2.83 5.54
N LEU A 22 0.02 1.83 5.90
CA LEU A 22 0.07 1.19 7.22
C LEU A 22 1.33 0.32 7.36
N GLY A 23 1.75 -0.35 6.29
CA GLY A 23 2.97 -1.15 6.27
C GLY A 23 4.20 -0.30 6.57
N ARG A 24 4.31 0.89 5.97
CA ARG A 24 5.38 1.84 6.31
C ARG A 24 5.24 2.38 7.73
N ARG A 25 4.04 2.83 8.12
CA ARG A 25 3.79 3.46 9.43
C ARG A 25 4.11 2.52 10.60
N TYR A 26 3.81 1.23 10.46
CA TYR A 26 3.98 0.24 11.53
C TYR A 26 5.14 -0.73 11.32
N GLY A 27 5.96 -0.54 10.28
CA GLY A 27 7.11 -1.40 10.00
C GLY A 27 6.76 -2.81 9.52
N ILE A 28 5.61 -3.00 8.87
CA ILE A 28 5.17 -4.28 8.32
C ILE A 28 5.68 -4.38 6.87
N SER A 29 6.98 -4.64 6.73
CA SER A 29 7.66 -4.64 5.42
C SER A 29 7.14 -5.70 4.46
N ASP A 30 6.63 -6.82 4.96
CA ASP A 30 6.11 -7.94 4.15
C ASP A 30 4.92 -7.56 3.27
N TRP A 31 4.17 -6.52 3.66
CA TRP A 31 3.04 -6.04 2.86
C TRP A 31 3.47 -5.24 1.64
N LEU A 32 4.63 -4.58 1.70
CA LEU A 32 4.99 -3.56 0.72
C LEU A 32 5.12 -4.13 -0.70
N PRO A 33 5.88 -5.21 -0.96
CA PRO A 33 6.09 -5.69 -2.33
C PRO A 33 4.78 -6.05 -3.04
N GLY A 34 3.92 -6.86 -2.40
CA GLY A 34 2.64 -7.26 -2.98
C GLY A 34 1.64 -6.11 -3.10
N ALA A 35 1.70 -5.14 -2.18
CA ALA A 35 0.84 -3.97 -2.26
C ALA A 35 1.25 -3.03 -3.40
N TYR A 36 2.56 -2.79 -3.60
CA TYR A 36 3.04 -2.03 -4.77
C TYR A 36 2.71 -2.76 -6.07
N GLU A 37 2.93 -4.07 -6.16
CA GLU A 37 2.60 -4.85 -7.34
C GLU A 37 1.10 -4.73 -7.70
N ALA A 38 0.22 -4.91 -6.72
CA ALA A 38 -1.23 -4.79 -6.94
C ALA A 38 -1.63 -3.38 -7.39
N VAL A 39 -0.99 -2.32 -6.86
CA VAL A 39 -1.23 -0.96 -7.33
C VAL A 39 -0.63 -0.77 -8.72
N CYS A 40 0.58 -1.22 -9.02
CA CYS A 40 1.21 -1.00 -10.32
C CYS A 40 0.49 -1.73 -11.46
N THR A 41 -0.03 -2.94 -11.21
CA THR A 41 -0.64 -3.80 -12.23
C THR A 41 -2.13 -3.53 -12.52
N ARG A 42 -2.85 -2.82 -11.64
CA ARG A 42 -4.26 -2.49 -11.91
C ARG A 42 -4.40 -1.48 -13.06
N ALA A 43 -5.47 -1.61 -13.84
CA ALA A 43 -5.74 -0.75 -14.99
C ALA A 43 -6.01 0.72 -14.59
N ASP A 44 -6.71 0.93 -13.47
CA ASP A 44 -7.10 2.27 -13.06
C ASP A 44 -5.92 3.09 -12.50
N PRO A 45 -5.85 4.40 -12.84
CA PRO A 45 -4.89 5.33 -12.25
C PRO A 45 -5.09 5.45 -10.73
N LEU A 46 -4.11 6.04 -10.03
CA LEU A 46 -4.32 6.47 -8.65
C LEU A 46 -5.38 7.58 -8.60
N THR A 47 -6.30 7.48 -7.65
CA THR A 47 -7.20 8.59 -7.35
C THR A 47 -6.45 9.67 -6.56
N VAL A 48 -7.01 10.88 -6.53
CA VAL A 48 -6.45 11.98 -5.72
C VAL A 48 -6.39 11.60 -4.24
N GLU A 49 -7.42 10.94 -3.72
CA GLU A 49 -7.47 10.48 -2.32
C GLU A 49 -6.37 9.46 -2.02
N GLU A 50 -6.12 8.52 -2.92
CA GLU A 50 -5.03 7.55 -2.77
C GLU A 50 -3.66 8.25 -2.82
N GLY A 51 -3.47 9.20 -3.72
CA GLY A 51 -2.27 10.01 -3.79
C GLY A 51 -2.01 10.77 -2.49
N MET A 52 -3.03 11.40 -1.91
CA MET A 52 -2.94 12.10 -0.63
C MET A 52 -2.54 11.18 0.53
N LYS A 53 -2.96 9.92 0.50
CA LYS A 53 -2.60 8.91 1.51
C LYS A 53 -1.15 8.42 1.37
N LEU A 54 -0.72 8.13 0.14
CA LEU A 54 0.59 7.57 -0.19
C LEU A 54 1.73 8.59 -0.02
N GLY A 55 1.44 9.86 -0.30
CA GLY A 55 2.46 10.89 -0.33
C GLY A 55 3.36 10.81 -1.57
N VAL A 56 4.21 11.83 -1.73
CA VAL A 56 4.93 12.07 -2.99
C VAL A 56 5.89 10.94 -3.36
N GLU A 57 6.62 10.38 -2.38
CA GLU A 57 7.62 9.35 -2.66
C GLU A 57 6.99 8.08 -3.25
N ASP A 58 5.83 7.68 -2.75
CA ASP A 58 5.12 6.49 -3.21
C ASP A 58 4.48 6.71 -4.57
N ILE A 59 3.91 7.89 -4.81
CA ILE A 59 3.38 8.26 -6.12
C ILE A 59 4.50 8.19 -7.18
N ILE A 60 5.70 8.70 -6.87
CA ILE A 60 6.84 8.66 -7.80
C ILE A 60 7.23 7.22 -8.11
N LYS A 61 7.36 6.36 -7.09
CA LYS A 61 7.72 4.93 -7.28
C LYS A 61 6.68 4.18 -8.10
N ILE A 62 5.39 4.38 -7.79
CA ILE A 62 4.28 3.73 -8.52
C ILE A 62 4.21 4.23 -9.96
N SER A 63 4.38 5.54 -10.17
CA SER A 63 4.37 6.14 -11.50
C SER A 63 5.52 5.62 -12.36
N ALA A 64 6.73 5.56 -11.81
CA ALA A 64 7.91 5.03 -12.51
C ALA A 64 7.76 3.55 -12.89
N ALA A 65 7.08 2.75 -12.05
CA ALA A 65 6.84 1.33 -12.31
C ALA A 65 5.74 1.05 -13.35
N ARG A 66 4.88 2.04 -13.67
CA ARG A 66 3.78 1.93 -14.64
C ARG A 66 4.14 2.42 -16.05
N GLN A 67 5.40 2.80 -16.29
CA GLN A 67 5.90 3.21 -17.60
C GLN A 67 6.15 2.02 -18.52
#